data_AF-A0AAD4EEK8-F1
#
_entry.id   AF-A0AAD4EEK8-F1
#
_cell.length_a   1.000
_cell.length_b   1.000
_cell.length_c   1.000
_cell.angle_alpha   90.00
_cell.angle_beta   90.00
_cell.angle_gamma   90.00
#
_symmetry.space_group_name_H-M   'P 1'
#
loop_
_entity.id
_entity.type
_entity.pdbx_description
1 polymer ?
#
loop_
_entity_poly.entity_id
_entity_poly.type
_entity_poly.pdbx_seq_one_letter_code
_entity_poly.pdbx_strand_id
1 'polypeptide(L)'
;MHSYSFTRSGQAPHSRCASVQEVEDEEAPSPFKNDFPHADIHELLAPDLLHQLIKGTFKDHLVEWVGKYLEREYGKAGAAEIMDDIDQRIAVAPSFPGLWRFPQGHRFSQWTGDDSKALMKVYLPAIEGHVPDDVVQAFQAFLEFCYIVCTNIITDDTLTELRDALKHFHRYRTIFQTIGVRFDISLPRQHSLVHYEILVRMFGAPNGLCSSITESKHIKAVKKLWRCSSKHKALSQMLLTNQHLDKIAAARVDFHLRGMFKGSCAFSYYNSFFNNCFNPKDDNSTESDIDNNNHEAQWPEKTNPLTKEADDYDNVEDDGVVDDEDIIADIHADDNHSSTDVPLRDCPSFTGHIKIFHSASATFIAPSDPSGITGM
;
A
#
# COMPACT_ATOMS: atom_id res chain seq x y z
N MET A 1 42.28 42.80 57.85
CA MET A 1 41.14 42.58 56.95
C MET A 1 40.92 41.08 56.90
N HIS A 2 40.03 40.54 57.75
CA HIS A 2 38.64 40.17 57.36
C HIS A 2 38.63 39.45 56.00
N SER A 3 38.23 38.19 55.86
CA SER A 3 37.18 37.52 56.65
C SER A 3 37.19 36.00 56.45
N TYR A 4 37.34 35.32 57.60
CA TYR A 4 36.72 34.08 58.07
C TYR A 4 36.74 32.78 57.26
N SER A 5 37.71 31.94 57.61
CA SER A 5 37.53 30.51 57.86
C SER A 5 36.93 30.26 59.25
N PHE A 6 35.95 29.36 59.39
CA PHE A 6 35.76 28.61 60.63
C PHE A 6 35.38 27.14 60.36
N THR A 7 35.88 26.32 61.26
CA THR A 7 36.21 24.90 61.19
C THR A 7 35.23 24.01 61.95
N ARG A 8 35.25 22.71 61.59
CA ARG A 8 35.03 21.51 62.44
C ARG A 8 33.61 21.32 63.01
N SER A 9 33.05 20.13 63.19
CA SER A 9 33.63 18.80 63.44
C SER A 9 32.53 17.72 63.37
N GLY A 10 32.87 16.58 62.77
CA GLY A 10 32.65 15.23 63.28
C GLY A 10 31.25 14.71 63.63
N GLN A 11 30.74 13.81 62.79
CA GLN A 11 30.19 12.51 63.24
C GLN A 11 30.07 11.53 62.04
N ALA A 12 30.75 10.39 62.12
CA ALA A 12 30.46 9.16 61.34
C ALA A 12 29.38 8.34 62.10
N PRO A 13 28.63 7.35 61.53
CA PRO A 13 29.01 6.47 60.41
C PRO A 13 27.90 6.08 59.39
N HIS A 14 28.37 5.52 58.27
CA HIS A 14 27.75 4.61 57.29
C HIS A 14 26.22 4.39 57.23
N SER A 15 25.64 4.64 56.04
CA SER A 15 24.84 3.62 55.32
C SER A 15 24.87 3.83 53.79
N ARG A 16 25.37 2.79 53.11
CA ARG A 16 25.34 2.46 51.67
C ARG A 16 24.97 3.57 50.67
N CYS A 17 26.00 4.21 50.10
CA CYS A 17 25.91 4.71 48.72
C CYS A 17 26.19 3.51 47.80
N ALA A 18 25.29 3.24 46.86
CA ALA A 18 25.50 2.22 45.85
C ALA A 18 26.78 2.56 45.09
N SER A 19 27.74 1.64 45.14
CA SER A 19 28.89 1.64 44.24
C SER A 19 28.36 1.73 42.81
N VAL A 20 28.67 2.83 42.13
CA VAL A 20 28.65 2.87 40.67
C VAL A 20 29.61 1.77 40.25
N GLN A 21 29.06 0.66 39.75
CA GLN A 21 29.88 -0.28 39.00
C GLN A 21 30.40 0.50 37.81
N GLU A 22 31.73 0.63 37.73
CA GLU A 22 32.40 0.91 36.46
C GLU A 22 31.87 -0.15 35.49
N VAL A 23 30.96 0.28 34.61
CA VAL A 23 30.58 -0.51 33.46
C VAL A 23 31.84 -0.53 32.62
N GLU A 24 32.52 -1.68 32.57
CA GLU A 24 33.54 -1.92 31.56
C GLU A 24 32.94 -1.47 30.23
N ASP A 25 33.61 -0.54 29.55
CA ASP A 25 33.23 -0.08 28.22
C ASP A 25 33.27 -1.30 27.29
N GLU A 26 32.18 -2.07 27.23
CA GLU A 26 31.92 -3.01 26.15
C GLU A 26 31.92 -2.15 24.89
N GLU A 27 33.00 -2.30 24.11
CA GLU A 27 33.19 -1.64 22.83
C GLU A 27 31.89 -1.84 22.03
N ALA A 28 31.15 -0.74 21.84
CA ALA A 28 29.85 -0.79 21.21
C ALA A 28 30.02 -1.52 19.86
N PRO A 29 29.22 -2.58 19.59
CA PRO A 29 29.43 -3.39 18.40
C PRO A 29 29.40 -2.49 17.17
N SER A 30 30.45 -2.58 16.36
CA SER A 30 30.58 -1.85 15.11
C SER A 30 29.28 -2.02 14.30
N PRO A 31 28.67 -0.94 13.78
CA PRO A 31 27.49 -1.03 12.95
C PRO A 31 27.72 -2.03 11.81
N PHE A 32 26.73 -2.87 11.52
CA PHE A 32 26.83 -3.92 10.48
C PHE A 32 27.35 -3.42 9.10
N LYS A 33 27.19 -2.12 8.81
CA LYS A 33 27.61 -1.48 7.55
C LYS A 33 28.90 -0.66 7.64
N ASN A 34 29.57 -0.62 8.79
CA ASN A 34 30.72 0.25 9.02
C ASN A 34 31.85 0.06 7.99
N ASP A 35 32.07 -1.20 7.58
CA ASP A 35 33.18 -1.54 6.69
C ASP A 35 32.76 -1.59 5.22
N PHE A 36 31.56 -1.10 4.88
CA PHE A 36 31.08 -1.10 3.49
C PHE A 36 31.76 0.06 2.74
N PRO A 37 32.64 -0.21 1.75
CA PRO A 37 33.58 0.77 1.21
C PRO A 37 32.94 1.97 0.49
N HIS A 38 31.62 1.93 0.24
CA HIS A 38 30.86 2.96 -0.46
C HIS A 38 29.47 3.22 0.16
N ALA A 39 29.26 2.84 1.43
CA ALA A 39 27.97 3.00 2.10
C ALA A 39 28.14 3.77 3.40
N ASP A 40 28.07 5.09 3.33
CA ASP A 40 27.91 5.91 4.52
C ASP A 40 26.45 5.85 4.98
N ILE A 41 26.22 5.28 6.17
CA ILE A 41 24.88 5.17 6.75
C ILE A 41 24.23 6.54 6.99
N HIS A 42 25.05 7.58 7.22
CA HIS A 42 24.59 8.94 7.42
C HIS A 42 24.12 9.58 6.10
N GLU A 43 24.66 9.13 4.97
CA GLU A 43 24.25 9.58 3.64
C GLU A 43 23.13 8.71 3.06
N LEU A 44 22.87 7.52 3.60
CA LEU A 44 21.86 6.58 3.09
C LEU A 44 20.41 6.85 3.54
N LEU A 45 20.18 7.92 4.31
CA LEU A 45 18.85 8.25 4.84
C LEU A 45 18.02 9.03 3.81
N ALA A 46 17.32 8.30 2.95
CA ALA A 46 16.38 8.85 2.00
C ALA A 46 15.10 9.43 2.67
N PRO A 47 14.40 10.38 2.01
CA PRO A 47 13.16 10.95 2.53
C PRO A 47 12.04 9.90 2.54
N ASP A 48 11.28 9.82 3.63
CA ASP A 48 10.17 8.87 3.80
C ASP A 48 8.86 9.61 4.07
N LEU A 49 8.06 9.78 3.02
CA LEU A 49 6.76 10.45 3.10
C LEU A 49 5.80 9.75 4.07
N LEU A 50 5.83 8.41 4.13
CA LEU A 50 4.87 7.65 4.91
C LEU A 50 5.15 7.75 6.40
N HIS A 51 6.38 7.49 6.84
CA HIS A 51 6.70 7.46 8.27
C HIS A 51 7.06 8.83 8.84
N GLN A 52 7.64 9.74 8.05
CA GLN A 52 8.04 11.06 8.55
C GLN A 52 6.89 12.06 8.48
N LEU A 53 6.20 12.14 7.34
CA LEU A 53 5.15 13.14 7.12
C LEU A 53 3.78 12.63 7.53
N ILE A 54 3.29 11.57 6.88
CA ILE A 54 1.90 11.10 7.01
C ILE A 54 1.63 10.48 8.38
N LYS A 55 2.29 9.37 8.73
CA LYS A 55 2.13 8.75 10.05
C LYS A 55 2.79 9.61 11.13
N GLY A 56 3.93 10.22 10.81
CA GLY A 56 4.80 10.89 11.75
C GLY A 56 4.32 12.26 12.19
N THR A 57 4.42 13.23 11.31
CA THR A 57 4.15 14.64 11.63
C THR A 57 2.65 14.92 11.63
N PHE A 58 1.90 14.42 10.65
CA PHE A 58 0.46 14.65 10.58
C PHE A 58 -0.28 13.88 11.69
N LYS A 59 -0.26 12.54 11.63
CA LYS A 59 -1.12 11.71 12.46
C LYS A 59 -0.63 11.62 13.91
N ASP A 60 0.62 11.23 14.15
CA ASP A 60 1.14 11.06 15.51
C ASP A 60 1.46 12.39 16.23
N HIS A 61 1.63 13.50 15.50
CA HIS A 61 1.90 14.80 16.14
C HIS A 61 0.70 15.72 16.02
N LEU A 62 0.43 16.28 14.84
CA LEU A 62 -0.54 17.37 14.71
C LEU A 62 -1.97 16.96 15.12
N VAL A 63 -2.47 15.81 14.63
CA VAL A 63 -3.81 15.31 15.00
C VAL A 63 -3.89 14.96 16.49
N GLU A 64 -2.86 14.30 17.04
CA GLU A 64 -2.78 14.01 18.48
C GLU A 64 -2.79 15.30 19.33
N TRP A 65 -2.12 16.35 18.87
CA TRP A 65 -2.03 17.63 19.59
C TRP A 65 -3.33 18.41 19.57
N VAL A 66 -4.12 18.32 18.50
CA VAL A 66 -5.49 18.87 18.47
C VAL A 66 -6.34 18.20 19.54
N GLY A 67 -6.31 16.86 19.63
CA GLY A 67 -7.04 16.13 20.68
C GLY A 67 -6.63 16.58 22.09
N LYS A 68 -5.32 16.71 22.35
CA LYS A 68 -4.79 17.20 23.64
C LYS A 68 -5.17 18.65 23.95
N TYR A 69 -5.21 19.50 22.92
CA TYR A 69 -5.67 20.88 23.06
C TYR A 69 -7.13 20.90 23.52
N LEU A 70 -8.01 20.17 22.82
CA LEU A 70 -9.43 20.13 23.13
C LEU A 70 -9.70 19.61 24.54
N GLU A 71 -9.02 18.52 24.94
CA GLU A 71 -9.15 17.97 26.31
C GLU A 71 -8.71 18.96 27.38
N ARG A 72 -7.71 19.78 27.10
CA ARG A 72 -7.20 20.79 28.03
C ARG A 72 -8.16 21.97 28.16
N GLU A 73 -8.65 22.48 27.03
CA GLU A 73 -9.47 23.70 27.00
C GLU A 73 -10.90 23.45 27.45
N TYR A 74 -11.51 22.34 27.02
CA TYR A 74 -12.93 22.04 27.24
C TYR A 74 -13.17 20.86 28.20
N GLY A 75 -12.11 20.26 28.74
CA GLY A 75 -12.20 19.03 29.52
C GLY A 75 -12.55 17.82 28.65
N LYS A 76 -12.51 16.61 29.24
CA LYS A 76 -12.75 15.36 28.49
C LYS A 76 -14.13 15.27 27.84
N ALA A 77 -15.16 15.75 28.52
CA ALA A 77 -16.54 15.69 28.02
C ALA A 77 -16.76 16.69 26.87
N GLY A 78 -16.31 17.95 27.04
CA GLY A 78 -16.41 18.95 25.98
C GLY A 78 -15.53 18.62 24.77
N ALA A 79 -14.34 18.06 24.99
CA ALA A 79 -13.49 17.57 23.92
C ALA A 79 -14.16 16.44 23.12
N ALA A 80 -14.84 15.51 23.79
CA ALA A 80 -15.58 14.45 23.10
C ALA A 80 -16.71 15.03 22.23
N GLU A 81 -17.47 16.01 22.73
CA GLU A 81 -18.52 16.67 21.94
C GLU A 81 -17.97 17.40 20.71
N ILE A 82 -16.86 18.12 20.86
CA ILE A 82 -16.20 18.81 19.75
C ILE A 82 -15.61 17.81 18.74
N MET A 83 -14.99 16.74 19.23
CA MET A 83 -14.48 15.67 18.35
C MET A 83 -15.61 14.99 17.57
N ASP A 84 -16.80 14.88 18.15
CA ASP A 84 -17.97 14.32 17.47
C ASP A 84 -18.48 15.26 16.37
N ASP A 85 -18.43 16.58 16.59
CA ASP A 85 -18.71 17.55 15.53
C ASP A 85 -17.65 17.50 14.41
N ILE A 86 -16.36 17.38 14.76
CA ILE A 86 -15.28 17.19 13.78
C ILE A 86 -15.53 15.92 12.95
N ASP A 87 -15.88 14.80 13.60
CA ASP A 87 -16.21 13.54 12.93
C ASP A 87 -17.41 13.69 11.99
N GLN A 88 -18.44 14.43 12.42
CA GLN A 88 -19.60 14.72 11.60
C GLN A 88 -19.24 15.58 10.38
N ARG A 89 -18.40 16.61 10.53
CA ARG A 89 -17.92 17.44 9.41
C ARG A 89 -17.14 16.61 8.39
N ILE A 90 -16.28 15.70 8.87
CA ILE A 90 -15.54 14.76 8.04
C ILE A 90 -16.49 13.82 7.29
N ALA A 91 -17.54 13.32 7.95
CA ALA A 91 -18.51 12.41 7.35
C ALA A 91 -19.39 13.08 6.27
N VAL A 92 -19.65 14.38 6.39
CA VAL A 92 -20.44 15.18 5.44
C VAL A 92 -19.63 15.62 4.22
N ALA A 93 -18.31 15.42 4.22
CA ALA A 93 -17.46 15.77 3.09
C ALA A 93 -18.00 15.16 1.77
N PRO A 94 -18.15 15.96 0.71
CA PRO A 94 -18.77 15.50 -0.53
C PRO A 94 -17.97 14.35 -1.14
N SER A 95 -18.69 13.38 -1.73
CA SER A 95 -18.05 12.27 -2.42
C SER A 95 -17.23 12.78 -3.60
N PHE A 96 -15.95 12.42 -3.65
CA PHE A 96 -15.06 12.71 -4.76
C PHE A 96 -14.34 11.43 -5.22
N PRO A 97 -14.16 11.19 -6.53
CA PRO A 97 -13.39 10.04 -7.01
C PRO A 97 -11.98 10.00 -6.40
N GLY A 98 -11.60 8.88 -5.77
CA GLY A 98 -10.30 8.76 -5.10
C GLY A 98 -10.20 9.43 -3.72
N LEU A 99 -11.31 9.92 -3.16
CA LEU A 99 -11.41 10.26 -1.74
C LEU A 99 -12.13 9.14 -0.99
N TRP A 100 -11.43 8.56 -0.01
CA TRP A 100 -12.04 7.56 0.87
C TRP A 100 -13.09 8.22 1.77
N ARG A 101 -14.25 7.59 1.92
CA ARG A 101 -15.33 8.10 2.77
C ARG A 101 -15.10 7.72 4.23
N PHE A 102 -15.55 8.59 5.12
CA PHE A 102 -15.45 8.41 6.57
C PHE A 102 -16.85 8.47 7.22
N PRO A 103 -17.69 7.42 7.09
CA PRO A 103 -19.06 7.47 7.59
C PRO A 103 -19.14 7.64 9.11
N GLN A 104 -18.10 7.24 9.84
CA GLN A 104 -17.96 7.41 11.29
C GLN A 104 -16.83 8.39 11.67
N GLY A 105 -16.38 9.24 10.74
CA GLY A 105 -15.30 10.21 11.00
C GLY A 105 -13.93 9.58 11.24
N HIS A 106 -13.17 10.11 12.20
CA HIS A 106 -11.82 9.71 12.61
C HIS A 106 -11.82 8.52 13.62
N ARG A 107 -12.96 7.91 13.95
CA ARG A 107 -13.01 6.82 14.95
C ARG A 107 -12.55 5.45 14.42
N PHE A 108 -11.26 5.29 14.14
CA PHE A 108 -10.65 3.99 13.81
C PHE A 108 -9.82 3.43 14.96
N SER A 109 -10.03 2.15 15.27
CA SER A 109 -9.21 1.41 16.24
C SER A 109 -7.78 1.15 15.73
N GLN A 110 -7.59 1.15 14.41
CA GLN A 110 -6.30 1.04 13.76
C GLN A 110 -6.28 1.89 12.48
N TRP A 111 -5.37 2.86 12.42
CA TRP A 111 -5.17 3.73 11.27
C TRP A 111 -4.17 3.13 10.29
N THR A 112 -4.54 3.03 9.01
CA THR A 112 -3.61 2.71 7.92
C THR A 112 -2.96 3.98 7.34
N GLY A 113 -1.95 3.78 6.50
CA GLY A 113 -1.33 4.88 5.76
C GLY A 113 -2.32 5.57 4.82
N ASP A 114 -3.22 4.82 4.18
CA ASP A 114 -4.20 5.37 3.25
C ASP A 114 -5.33 6.10 3.98
N ASP A 115 -5.76 5.61 5.15
CA ASP A 115 -6.70 6.34 6.02
C ASP A 115 -6.12 7.70 6.41
N SER A 116 -4.83 7.73 6.78
CA SER A 116 -4.15 8.97 7.17
C SER A 116 -4.08 9.97 6.00
N LYS A 117 -3.76 9.50 4.78
CA LYS A 117 -3.75 10.35 3.58
C LYS A 117 -5.14 10.88 3.22
N ALA A 118 -6.18 10.05 3.35
CA ALA A 118 -7.54 10.47 3.09
C ALA A 118 -8.00 11.51 4.12
N LEU A 119 -7.66 11.32 5.40
CA LEU A 119 -7.93 12.27 6.46
C LEU A 119 -7.25 13.63 6.19
N MET A 120 -5.98 13.64 5.77
CA MET A 120 -5.25 14.88 5.44
C MET A 120 -6.03 15.80 4.49
N LYS A 121 -6.79 15.24 3.55
CA LYS A 121 -7.56 16.00 2.55
C LYS A 121 -8.79 16.71 3.12
N VAL A 122 -9.34 16.22 4.22
CA VAL A 122 -10.62 16.69 4.79
C VAL A 122 -10.49 17.27 6.20
N TYR A 123 -9.34 17.10 6.84
CA TYR A 123 -9.16 17.46 8.25
C TYR A 123 -9.11 18.98 8.49
N LEU A 124 -8.46 19.73 7.60
CA LEU A 124 -8.29 21.18 7.74
C LEU A 124 -9.62 21.94 7.88
N PRO A 125 -10.63 21.76 6.99
CA PRO A 125 -11.94 22.40 7.18
C PRO A 125 -12.74 21.80 8.36
N ALA A 126 -12.43 20.58 8.79
CA ALA A 126 -13.14 19.95 9.90
C ALA A 126 -12.80 20.58 11.26
N ILE A 127 -11.54 21.02 11.46
CA ILE A 127 -11.09 21.62 12.72
C ILE A 127 -11.34 23.14 12.80
N GLU A 128 -11.69 23.78 11.69
CA GLU A 128 -11.94 25.22 11.63
C GLU A 128 -13.04 25.66 12.62
N GLY A 129 -12.78 26.71 13.40
CA GLY A 129 -13.69 27.21 14.42
C GLY A 129 -13.66 26.45 15.76
N HIS A 130 -12.97 25.31 15.84
CA HIS A 130 -12.77 24.54 17.09
C HIS A 130 -11.39 24.70 17.70
N VAL A 131 -10.42 25.16 16.91
CA VAL A 131 -9.03 25.39 17.32
C VAL A 131 -8.62 26.82 17.00
N PRO A 132 -7.57 27.38 17.65
CA PRO A 132 -7.05 28.70 17.31
C PRO A 132 -6.63 28.78 15.84
N ASP A 133 -6.80 29.96 15.23
CA ASP A 133 -6.45 30.18 13.81
C ASP A 133 -5.00 29.79 13.50
N ASP A 134 -4.06 30.05 14.42
CA ASP A 134 -2.66 29.66 14.29
C ASP A 134 -2.47 28.13 14.17
N VAL A 135 -3.34 27.32 14.79
CA VAL A 135 -3.33 25.86 14.61
C VAL A 135 -3.76 25.53 13.18
N VAL A 136 -4.82 26.15 12.67
CA VAL A 136 -5.28 25.97 11.28
C VAL A 136 -4.17 26.36 10.30
N GLN A 137 -3.49 27.49 10.53
CA GLN A 137 -2.35 27.94 9.73
C GLN A 137 -1.16 26.96 9.78
N ALA A 138 -0.90 26.34 10.93
CA ALA A 138 0.12 25.30 11.05
C ALA A 138 -0.22 24.07 10.20
N PHE A 139 -1.47 23.60 10.22
CA PHE A 139 -1.90 22.50 9.35
C PHE A 139 -1.85 22.88 7.88
N GLN A 140 -2.31 24.07 7.51
CA GLN A 140 -2.25 24.57 6.14
C GLN A 140 -0.81 24.54 5.60
N ALA A 141 0.13 25.16 6.31
CA ALA A 141 1.54 25.21 5.89
C ALA A 141 2.18 23.82 5.82
N PHE A 142 1.83 22.92 6.74
CA PHE A 142 2.31 21.54 6.69
C PHE A 142 1.72 20.73 5.53
N LEU A 143 0.44 20.89 5.23
CA LEU A 143 -0.21 20.24 4.10
C LEU A 143 0.38 20.75 2.78
N GLU A 144 0.64 22.05 2.67
CA GLU A 144 1.29 22.65 1.50
C GLU A 144 2.71 22.09 1.30
N PHE A 145 3.50 21.98 2.37
CA PHE A 145 4.77 21.26 2.33
C PHE A 145 4.61 19.82 1.81
N CYS A 146 3.62 19.07 2.32
CA CYS A 146 3.35 17.71 1.89
C CYS A 146 2.98 17.62 0.41
N TYR A 147 2.14 18.54 -0.09
CA TYR A 147 1.75 18.58 -1.49
C TYR A 147 2.96 18.81 -2.40
N ILE A 148 3.85 19.74 -2.05
CA ILE A 148 5.06 20.04 -2.84
C ILE A 148 5.98 18.81 -2.92
N VAL A 149 6.29 18.16 -1.80
CA VAL A 149 7.21 16.99 -1.79
C VAL A 149 6.61 15.74 -2.42
N CYS A 150 5.28 15.69 -2.60
CA CYS A 150 4.59 14.60 -3.29
C CYS A 150 4.52 14.82 -4.81
N THR A 151 5.08 15.91 -5.35
CA THR A 151 5.13 16.12 -6.80
C THR A 151 6.21 15.23 -7.45
N ASN A 152 5.94 14.79 -8.68
CA ASN A 152 6.89 13.97 -9.44
C ASN A 152 8.07 14.79 -10.01
N ILE A 153 7.88 16.09 -10.14
CA ILE A 153 8.87 17.02 -10.72
C ILE A 153 9.06 18.15 -9.71
N ILE A 154 10.28 18.24 -9.16
CA ILE A 154 10.65 19.30 -8.23
C ILE A 154 11.74 20.14 -8.90
N THR A 155 11.45 21.43 -9.08
CA THR A 155 12.35 22.44 -9.68
C THR A 155 12.93 23.34 -8.59
N ASP A 156 13.86 24.23 -8.94
CA ASP A 156 14.41 25.20 -7.98
C ASP A 156 13.34 26.16 -7.43
N ASP A 157 12.31 26.47 -8.24
CA ASP A 157 11.17 27.27 -7.82
C ASP A 157 10.32 26.52 -6.79
N THR A 158 9.99 25.25 -7.04
CA THR A 158 9.23 24.45 -6.06
C THR A 158 10.05 24.13 -4.81
N LEU A 159 11.38 24.05 -4.89
CA LEU A 159 12.25 24.00 -3.70
C LEU A 159 12.18 25.31 -2.89
N THR A 160 11.98 26.44 -3.54
CA THR A 160 11.79 27.72 -2.84
C THR A 160 10.44 27.78 -2.15
N GLU A 161 9.37 27.35 -2.82
CA GLU A 161 8.05 27.17 -2.21
C GLU A 161 8.11 26.19 -1.02
N LEU A 162 8.85 25.08 -1.16
CA LEU A 162 9.05 24.09 -0.10
C LEU A 162 9.69 24.70 1.16
N ARG A 163 10.76 25.48 0.97
CA ARG A 163 11.42 26.20 2.07
C ARG A 163 10.46 27.17 2.74
N ASP A 164 9.66 27.87 1.97
CA ASP A 164 8.73 28.87 2.51
C ASP A 164 7.57 28.20 3.25
N ALA A 165 6.99 27.11 2.72
CA ALA A 165 6.00 26.30 3.43
C ALA A 165 6.56 25.77 4.77
N LEU A 166 7.81 25.29 4.78
CA LEU A 166 8.48 24.84 6.00
C LEU A 166 8.68 25.97 7.03
N LYS A 167 9.07 27.17 6.58
CA LYS A 167 9.19 28.35 7.45
C LYS A 167 7.84 28.73 8.06
N HIS A 168 6.77 28.75 7.27
CA HIS A 168 5.43 29.02 7.77
C HIS A 168 5.00 27.95 8.79
N PHE A 169 5.22 26.68 8.49
CA PHE A 169 4.93 25.60 9.43
C PHE A 169 5.69 25.77 10.76
N HIS A 170 7.00 26.06 10.69
CA HIS A 170 7.82 26.30 11.87
C HIS A 170 7.38 27.51 12.68
N ARG A 171 6.89 28.55 12.02
CA ARG A 171 6.34 29.75 12.67
C ARG A 171 5.04 29.44 13.39
N TYR A 172 4.07 28.79 12.74
CA TYR A 172 2.76 28.60 13.32
C TYR A 172 2.71 27.44 14.34
N ARG A 173 3.52 26.39 14.17
CA ARG A 173 3.53 25.25 15.10
C ARG A 173 3.93 25.62 16.54
N THR A 174 4.57 26.78 16.76
CA THR A 174 4.89 27.25 18.13
C THR A 174 3.63 27.55 18.94
N ILE A 175 2.46 27.67 18.30
CA ILE A 175 1.18 27.78 19.00
C ILE A 175 0.97 26.61 19.97
N PHE A 176 1.39 25.40 19.62
CA PHE A 176 1.25 24.22 20.48
C PHE A 176 2.09 24.30 21.77
N GLN A 177 3.16 25.10 21.77
CA GLN A 177 3.89 25.45 23.00
C GLN A 177 3.17 26.55 23.78
N THR A 178 2.66 27.56 23.07
CA THR A 178 1.99 28.72 23.68
C THR A 178 0.72 28.32 24.44
N ILE A 179 -0.10 27.44 23.84
CA ILE A 179 -1.28 26.84 24.47
C ILE A 179 -0.92 25.70 25.45
N GLY A 180 0.37 25.37 25.55
CA GLY A 180 0.95 24.42 26.50
C GLY A 180 0.65 22.94 26.22
N VAL A 181 0.20 22.58 25.01
CA VAL A 181 0.03 21.16 24.61
C VAL A 181 1.37 20.44 24.54
N ARG A 182 2.44 21.17 24.23
CA ARG A 182 3.82 20.68 24.19
C ARG A 182 4.76 21.58 24.97
N PHE A 183 5.77 21.00 25.58
CA PHE A 183 6.90 21.75 26.15
C PHE A 183 7.97 22.01 25.07
N ASP A 184 8.28 21.00 24.27
CA ASP A 184 9.23 21.07 23.16
C ASP A 184 8.64 20.59 21.82
N ILE A 185 9.29 21.02 20.74
CA ILE A 185 8.98 20.64 19.35
C ILE A 185 10.24 20.05 18.67
N SER A 186 11.23 19.61 19.46
CA SER A 186 12.45 18.96 18.95
C SER A 186 12.21 17.48 18.66
N LEU A 187 11.26 17.20 17.76
CA LEU A 187 10.83 15.84 17.44
C LEU A 187 11.54 15.34 16.19
N PRO A 188 12.16 14.14 16.19
CA PRO A 188 12.93 13.64 15.06
C PRO A 188 12.16 13.67 13.73
N ARG A 189 10.86 13.31 13.74
CA ARG A 189 10.03 13.32 12.53
C ARG A 189 9.75 14.72 12.01
N GLN A 190 9.51 15.71 12.88
CA GLN A 190 9.37 17.10 12.43
C GLN A 190 10.70 17.74 12.06
N HIS A 191 11.79 17.35 12.72
CA HIS A 191 13.13 17.81 12.37
C HIS A 191 13.54 17.31 10.99
N SER A 192 13.13 16.10 10.61
CA SER A 192 13.44 15.52 9.30
C SER A 192 13.01 16.41 8.12
N LEU A 193 11.95 17.20 8.27
CA LEU A 193 11.46 18.13 7.23
C LEU A 193 12.52 19.15 6.79
N VAL A 194 13.43 19.54 7.69
CA VAL A 194 14.54 20.47 7.38
C VAL A 194 15.47 19.90 6.32
N HIS A 195 15.60 18.58 6.26
CA HIS A 195 16.52 17.90 5.35
C HIS A 195 15.91 17.63 3.97
N TYR A 196 14.60 17.82 3.79
CA TYR A 196 13.92 17.45 2.54
C TYR A 196 14.49 18.18 1.31
N GLU A 197 14.85 19.46 1.41
CA GLU A 197 15.48 20.15 0.26
C GLU A 197 16.79 19.47 -0.17
N ILE A 198 17.68 19.19 0.79
CA ILE A 198 18.96 18.56 0.51
C ILE A 198 18.74 17.14 -0.04
N LEU A 199 17.84 16.39 0.60
CA LEU A 199 17.51 15.02 0.19
C LEU A 199 16.89 14.95 -1.20
N VAL A 200 16.03 15.91 -1.57
CA VAL A 200 15.49 15.99 -2.93
C VAL A 200 16.57 16.28 -3.96
N ARG A 201 17.53 17.16 -3.64
CA ARG A 201 18.68 17.41 -4.53
C ARG A 201 19.58 16.19 -4.69
N MET A 202 19.75 15.40 -3.63
CA MET A 202 20.61 14.21 -3.64
C MET A 202 19.95 13.01 -4.32
N PHE A 203 18.66 12.78 -4.08
CA PHE A 203 17.98 11.53 -4.45
C PHE A 203 16.82 11.71 -5.44
N GLY A 204 16.47 12.95 -5.79
CA GLY A 204 15.33 13.26 -6.64
C GLY A 204 14.00 13.27 -5.89
N ALA A 205 12.89 13.16 -6.64
CA ALA A 205 11.55 13.22 -6.09
C ALA A 205 11.29 12.08 -5.07
N PRO A 206 10.78 12.37 -3.86
CA PRO A 206 10.62 11.38 -2.79
C PRO A 206 9.66 10.22 -3.12
N ASN A 207 8.75 10.41 -4.08
CA ASN A 207 7.76 9.40 -4.47
C ASN A 207 8.40 8.05 -4.86
N GLY A 208 9.60 8.06 -5.44
CA GLY A 208 10.33 6.84 -5.84
C GLY A 208 11.10 6.15 -4.71
N LEU A 209 11.20 6.76 -3.53
CA LEU A 209 12.08 6.31 -2.43
C LEU A 209 11.32 6.00 -1.15
N CYS A 210 10.05 6.39 -1.09
CA CYS A 210 9.21 6.23 0.08
C CYS A 210 9.04 4.75 0.47
N SER A 211 9.04 4.47 1.78
CA SER A 211 8.82 3.14 2.32
C SER A 211 7.45 2.55 1.96
N SER A 212 6.51 3.35 1.45
CA SER A 212 5.23 2.84 0.94
C SER A 212 5.41 1.78 -0.15
N ILE A 213 6.47 1.88 -0.96
CA ILE A 213 6.79 0.92 -2.01
C ILE A 213 7.11 -0.45 -1.39
N THR A 214 8.00 -0.47 -0.41
CA THR A 214 8.42 -1.71 0.26
C THR A 214 7.34 -2.24 1.19
N GLU A 215 6.56 -1.37 1.86
CA GLU A 215 5.42 -1.78 2.70
C GLU A 215 4.33 -2.45 1.85
N SER A 216 4.03 -1.92 0.65
CA SER A 216 3.08 -2.53 -0.30
C SER A 216 3.54 -3.92 -0.76
N LYS A 217 4.82 -4.08 -1.15
CA LYS A 217 5.38 -5.39 -1.48
C LYS A 217 5.37 -6.34 -0.29
N HIS A 218 5.68 -5.86 0.91
CA HIS A 218 5.64 -6.66 2.13
C HIS A 218 4.22 -7.17 2.46
N ILE A 219 3.16 -6.42 2.11
CA ILE A 219 1.79 -6.92 2.23
C ILE A 219 1.60 -8.17 1.37
N LYS A 220 1.94 -8.09 0.08
CA LYS A 220 1.76 -9.21 -0.86
C LYS A 220 2.69 -10.37 -0.52
N ALA A 221 4.00 -10.13 -0.40
CA ALA A 221 5.03 -11.17 -0.25
C ALA A 221 5.10 -11.80 1.15
N VAL A 222 4.62 -11.10 2.19
CA VAL A 222 4.75 -11.55 3.58
C VAL A 222 3.40 -11.64 4.27
N LYS A 223 2.67 -10.53 4.43
CA LYS A 223 1.46 -10.51 5.28
C LYS A 223 0.35 -11.43 4.75
N LYS A 224 0.07 -11.41 3.43
CA LYS A 224 -0.95 -12.28 2.81
C LYS A 224 -0.55 -13.76 2.95
N LEU A 225 0.68 -14.12 2.58
CA LEU A 225 1.14 -15.50 2.65
C LEU A 225 1.21 -16.02 4.09
N TRP A 226 1.63 -15.18 5.05
CA TRP A 226 1.59 -15.54 6.47
C TRP A 226 0.18 -15.90 6.91
N ARG A 227 -0.83 -15.11 6.52
CA ARG A 227 -2.25 -15.38 6.84
C ARG A 227 -2.76 -16.68 6.20
N CYS A 228 -2.31 -16.99 4.99
CA CYS A 228 -2.67 -18.22 4.27
C CYS A 228 -1.89 -19.46 4.72
N SER A 229 -0.74 -19.27 5.39
CA SER A 229 0.09 -20.38 5.87
C SER A 229 -0.54 -21.12 7.04
N SER A 230 -0.10 -22.36 7.28
CA SER A 230 -0.51 -23.11 8.47
C SER A 230 0.08 -22.57 9.78
N LYS A 231 0.90 -21.50 9.74
CA LYS A 231 1.68 -20.93 10.85
C LYS A 231 2.72 -21.88 11.46
N HIS A 232 2.79 -23.13 11.03
CA HIS A 232 3.82 -24.10 11.42
C HIS A 232 4.91 -24.18 10.35
N LYS A 233 6.16 -23.79 10.69
CA LYS A 233 7.25 -23.64 9.70
C LYS A 233 6.83 -22.75 8.51
N ALA A 234 6.15 -21.65 8.83
CA ALA A 234 5.50 -20.78 7.85
C ALA A 234 6.47 -20.16 6.85
N LEU A 235 7.71 -19.86 7.25
CA LEU A 235 8.69 -19.23 6.36
C LEU A 235 8.91 -20.05 5.08
N SER A 236 9.12 -21.36 5.19
CA SER A 236 9.29 -22.25 4.04
C SER A 236 8.06 -22.26 3.13
N GLN A 237 6.86 -22.26 3.71
CA GLN A 237 5.61 -22.20 2.94
C GLN A 237 5.50 -20.87 2.19
N MET A 238 5.80 -19.77 2.88
CA MET A 238 5.75 -18.43 2.28
C MET A 238 6.74 -18.29 1.12
N LEU A 239 7.96 -18.79 1.29
CA LEU A 239 8.98 -18.76 0.22
C LEU A 239 8.54 -19.57 -1.01
N LEU A 240 8.01 -20.78 -0.80
CA LEU A 240 7.51 -21.64 -1.89
C LEU A 240 6.32 -21.01 -2.61
N THR A 241 5.38 -20.43 -1.87
CA THR A 241 4.22 -19.75 -2.47
C THR A 241 4.64 -18.51 -3.25
N ASN A 242 5.56 -17.68 -2.74
CA ASN A 242 6.11 -16.56 -3.51
C ASN A 242 6.75 -17.04 -4.81
N GLN A 243 7.59 -18.08 -4.75
CA GLN A 243 8.21 -18.66 -5.93
C GLN A 243 7.17 -19.16 -6.95
N HIS A 244 6.08 -19.76 -6.48
CA HIS A 244 5.01 -20.23 -7.36
C HIS A 244 4.28 -19.07 -8.04
N LEU A 245 3.93 -18.02 -7.29
CA LEU A 245 3.28 -16.82 -7.83
C LEU A 245 4.17 -16.14 -8.87
N ASP A 246 5.47 -16.03 -8.64
CA ASP A 246 6.43 -15.46 -9.60
C ASP A 246 6.49 -16.29 -10.89
N LYS A 247 6.48 -17.63 -10.78
CA LYS A 247 6.45 -18.53 -11.94
C LYS A 247 5.15 -18.39 -12.73
N ILE A 248 4.01 -18.28 -12.06
CA ILE A 248 2.71 -18.05 -12.73
C ILE A 248 2.72 -16.71 -13.46
N ALA A 249 3.20 -15.64 -12.81
CA ALA A 249 3.29 -14.32 -13.43
C ALA A 249 4.18 -14.34 -14.69
N ALA A 250 5.35 -14.98 -14.62
CA ALA A 250 6.23 -15.15 -15.77
C ALA A 250 5.59 -15.97 -16.91
N ALA A 251 4.89 -17.06 -16.56
CA ALA A 251 4.18 -17.88 -17.54
C ALA A 251 3.04 -17.11 -18.22
N ARG A 252 2.29 -16.28 -17.48
CA ARG A 252 1.25 -15.41 -18.05
C ARG A 252 1.83 -14.45 -19.09
N VAL A 253 2.96 -13.81 -18.81
CA VAL A 253 3.62 -12.92 -19.79
C VAL A 253 4.03 -13.69 -21.05
N ASP A 254 4.65 -14.87 -20.90
CA ASP A 254 5.04 -15.72 -22.04
C ASP A 254 3.83 -16.16 -22.88
N PHE A 255 2.73 -16.58 -22.25
CA PHE A 255 1.50 -16.99 -22.93
C PHE A 255 0.81 -15.81 -23.62
N HIS A 256 0.83 -14.62 -23.02
CA HIS A 256 0.31 -13.40 -23.63
C HIS A 256 1.08 -13.04 -24.90
N LEU A 257 2.42 -13.03 -24.85
CA LEU A 257 3.28 -12.77 -26.01
C LEU A 257 3.07 -13.77 -27.15
N ARG A 258 2.73 -15.03 -26.82
CA ARG A 258 2.38 -16.07 -27.79
C ARG A 258 0.94 -15.97 -28.33
N GLY A 259 0.16 -14.99 -27.87
CA GLY A 259 -1.24 -14.81 -28.24
C GLY A 259 -2.16 -15.91 -27.70
N MET A 260 -1.74 -16.66 -26.68
CA MET A 260 -2.50 -17.79 -26.12
C MET A 260 -3.71 -17.34 -25.27
N PHE A 261 -3.80 -16.04 -24.96
CA PHE A 261 -4.96 -15.42 -24.33
C PHE A 261 -5.86 -14.65 -25.31
N LYS A 262 -5.67 -14.81 -26.63
CA LYS A 262 -6.57 -14.20 -27.63
C LYS A 262 -7.77 -15.11 -27.89
N GLY A 263 -8.96 -14.63 -27.51
CA GLY A 263 -10.24 -15.33 -27.65
C GLY A 263 -10.78 -15.82 -26.30
N SER A 264 -12.10 -15.98 -26.17
CA SER A 264 -12.71 -16.52 -24.95
C SER A 264 -12.63 -18.05 -24.91
N CYS A 265 -12.67 -18.63 -23.71
CA CYS A 265 -12.83 -20.08 -23.53
C CYS A 265 -14.09 -20.60 -24.24
N ALA A 266 -15.14 -19.77 -24.31
CA ALA A 266 -16.35 -20.07 -25.08
C ALA A 266 -16.08 -20.12 -26.59
N PHE A 267 -15.29 -19.18 -27.14
CA PHE A 267 -14.91 -19.16 -28.56
C PHE A 267 -14.05 -20.36 -28.97
N SER A 268 -13.11 -20.77 -28.12
CA SER A 268 -12.28 -21.96 -28.36
C SER A 268 -13.07 -23.27 -28.27
N TYR A 269 -14.02 -23.36 -27.32
CA TYR A 269 -14.97 -24.49 -27.25
C TYR A 269 -15.86 -24.58 -28.49
N TYR A 270 -16.43 -23.45 -28.93
CA TYR A 270 -17.30 -23.38 -30.10
C TYR A 270 -16.55 -23.85 -31.37
N ASN A 271 -15.33 -23.37 -31.60
CA ASN A 271 -14.51 -23.81 -32.74
C ASN A 271 -14.14 -25.30 -32.66
N SER A 272 -13.85 -25.84 -31.47
CA SER A 272 -13.56 -27.26 -31.31
C SER A 272 -14.79 -28.15 -31.55
N PHE A 273 -15.98 -27.69 -31.19
CA PHE A 273 -17.22 -28.43 -31.41
C PHE A 273 -17.57 -28.49 -32.91
N PHE A 274 -17.53 -27.36 -33.61
CA PHE A 274 -17.83 -27.30 -35.04
C PHE A 274 -16.81 -28.04 -35.91
N ASN A 275 -15.51 -27.95 -35.59
CA ASN A 275 -14.47 -28.69 -36.33
C ASN A 275 -14.59 -30.21 -36.17
N ASN A 276 -15.16 -30.70 -35.06
CA ASN A 276 -15.41 -32.12 -34.83
C ASN A 276 -16.73 -32.62 -35.46
N CYS A 277 -17.71 -31.74 -35.66
CA CYS A 277 -18.99 -32.11 -36.29
C CYS A 277 -18.95 -32.12 -37.82
N PHE A 278 -17.99 -31.46 -38.48
CA PHE A 278 -17.97 -31.27 -39.94
C PHE A 278 -16.83 -31.97 -40.70
N ASN A 279 -16.08 -32.88 -40.06
CA ASN A 279 -15.17 -33.78 -40.78
C ASN A 279 -15.72 -35.22 -40.75
N PRO A 280 -16.41 -35.69 -41.81
CA PRO A 280 -16.70 -37.10 -41.96
C PRO A 280 -15.39 -37.84 -42.20
N LYS A 281 -15.13 -38.88 -41.43
CA LYS A 281 -14.09 -39.86 -41.77
C LYS A 281 -14.52 -40.54 -43.07
N ASP A 282 -13.68 -40.47 -44.09
CA ASP A 282 -13.80 -41.28 -45.30
C ASP A 282 -13.71 -42.77 -44.92
N ASP A 283 -14.83 -43.48 -44.97
CA ASP A 283 -14.85 -44.94 -45.05
C ASP A 283 -15.75 -45.35 -46.23
N ASN A 284 -15.10 -45.94 -47.24
CA ASN A 284 -15.70 -46.47 -48.47
C ASN A 284 -16.56 -47.71 -48.22
N SER A 285 -17.82 -47.73 -48.68
CA SER A 285 -18.44 -48.86 -49.41
C SER A 285 -19.88 -48.56 -49.91
N THR A 286 -20.01 -48.44 -51.24
CA THR A 286 -21.09 -48.91 -52.17
C THR A 286 -22.59 -48.79 -51.84
N GLU A 287 -23.31 -48.12 -52.77
CA GLU A 287 -24.70 -48.30 -53.33
C GLU A 287 -25.88 -48.47 -52.36
N SER A 288 -27.08 -47.88 -52.49
CA SER A 288 -27.84 -47.26 -53.61
C SER A 288 -29.08 -46.51 -53.07
N ASP A 289 -29.55 -45.50 -53.84
CA ASP A 289 -30.93 -45.02 -54.08
C ASP A 289 -31.80 -44.25 -53.04
N ILE A 290 -32.13 -43.00 -53.44
CA ILE A 290 -33.45 -42.27 -53.48
C ILE A 290 -34.17 -42.06 -52.11
N ASP A 291 -34.54 -40.86 -51.62
CA ASP A 291 -35.47 -39.86 -52.16
C ASP A 291 -35.55 -38.59 -51.27
N ASN A 292 -36.16 -37.54 -51.82
CA ASN A 292 -36.45 -36.21 -51.26
C ASN A 292 -37.22 -36.17 -49.92
N ASN A 293 -36.91 -35.18 -49.07
CA ASN A 293 -37.79 -34.01 -48.84
C ASN A 293 -37.29 -33.07 -47.72
N ASN A 294 -37.30 -31.77 -48.05
CA ASN A 294 -37.47 -30.56 -47.25
C ASN A 294 -37.58 -30.69 -45.71
N HIS A 295 -36.85 -29.83 -44.98
CA HIS A 295 -37.49 -28.65 -44.38
C HIS A 295 -36.49 -27.56 -43.98
N GLU A 296 -36.87 -26.38 -44.44
CA GLU A 296 -36.28 -25.06 -44.32
C GLU A 296 -36.53 -24.46 -42.93
N ALA A 297 -35.53 -23.80 -42.33
CA ALA A 297 -35.74 -22.75 -41.34
C ALA A 297 -34.51 -21.83 -41.32
N GLN A 298 -34.52 -20.84 -42.21
CA GLN A 298 -33.66 -19.66 -42.17
C GLN A 298 -34.27 -18.63 -41.20
N TRP A 299 -33.49 -17.63 -40.77
CA TRP A 299 -33.81 -16.20 -40.58
C TRP A 299 -32.83 -15.58 -39.54
N PRO A 300 -32.53 -14.26 -39.59
CA PRO A 300 -32.01 -13.48 -40.71
C PRO A 300 -30.76 -12.64 -40.33
N GLU A 301 -29.93 -12.31 -41.31
CA GLU A 301 -28.95 -11.23 -41.21
C GLU A 301 -29.64 -9.86 -41.13
N LYS A 302 -29.11 -8.95 -40.30
CA LYS A 302 -29.20 -7.50 -40.55
C LYS A 302 -27.83 -6.85 -40.39
N THR A 303 -27.45 -6.23 -41.50
CA THR A 303 -26.22 -5.51 -41.81
C THR A 303 -26.11 -4.16 -41.11
N ASN A 304 -24.91 -3.88 -40.57
CA ASN A 304 -24.03 -2.70 -40.68
C ASN A 304 -24.61 -1.31 -41.02
N PRO A 305 -24.03 -0.19 -40.50
CA PRO A 305 -22.90 0.40 -41.23
C PRO A 305 -21.82 1.18 -40.43
N LEU A 306 -20.62 1.13 -41.02
CA LEU A 306 -19.41 1.99 -40.94
C LEU A 306 -19.58 3.43 -40.41
N THR A 307 -18.56 3.97 -39.69
CA THR A 307 -17.61 4.99 -40.22
C THR A 307 -16.59 5.51 -39.18
N LYS A 308 -15.31 5.54 -39.63
CA LYS A 308 -14.28 6.61 -39.57
C LYS A 308 -13.64 7.13 -38.27
N GLU A 309 -12.30 7.10 -38.33
CA GLU A 309 -11.29 8.14 -37.96
C GLU A 309 -11.26 8.60 -36.48
N ALA A 310 -10.15 8.87 -35.81
CA ALA A 310 -8.71 8.80 -36.00
C ALA A 310 -8.06 9.12 -34.63
N ASP A 311 -6.78 8.76 -34.50
CA ASP A 311 -5.75 9.38 -33.66
C ASP A 311 -5.69 9.20 -32.12
N ASP A 312 -4.47 8.82 -31.72
CA ASP A 312 -3.69 9.29 -30.56
C ASP A 312 -4.00 8.74 -29.16
N TYR A 313 -3.14 7.87 -28.66
CA TYR A 313 -2.93 7.64 -27.22
C TYR A 313 -1.47 7.22 -26.95
N ASP A 314 -0.64 8.21 -26.63
CA ASP A 314 0.32 8.10 -25.53
C ASP A 314 -0.46 7.70 -24.27
N ASN A 315 -0.28 6.46 -23.79
CA ASN A 315 -0.54 6.03 -22.41
C ASN A 315 0.02 4.62 -22.23
N VAL A 316 1.27 4.54 -21.76
CA VAL A 316 1.80 3.32 -21.13
C VAL A 316 1.25 3.31 -19.70
N GLU A 317 0.05 2.76 -19.54
CA GLU A 317 -0.46 2.39 -18.22
C GLU A 317 0.03 0.97 -17.86
N ASP A 318 0.52 0.88 -16.63
CA ASP A 318 0.94 -0.29 -15.89
C ASP A 318 -0.21 -1.31 -15.83
N ASP A 319 -0.14 -2.37 -16.65
CA ASP A 319 -1.14 -3.44 -16.67
C ASP A 319 -1.17 -4.13 -15.30
N GLY A 320 -2.21 -3.77 -14.55
CA GLY A 320 -2.58 -4.35 -13.29
C GLY A 320 -2.75 -5.86 -13.38
N VAL A 321 -2.21 -6.53 -12.37
CA VAL A 321 -2.43 -7.94 -12.06
C VAL A 321 -3.94 -8.22 -12.01
N VAL A 322 -4.45 -8.90 -13.04
CA VAL A 322 -5.80 -9.46 -13.05
C VAL A 322 -5.81 -10.68 -12.14
N ASP A 323 -6.54 -10.56 -11.02
CA ASP A 323 -6.77 -11.60 -10.01
C ASP A 323 -7.65 -12.73 -10.60
N ASP A 324 -7.53 -13.95 -10.06
CA ASP A 324 -8.09 -15.22 -10.56
C ASP A 324 -9.64 -15.35 -10.56
N GLU A 325 -10.41 -14.25 -10.50
CA GLU A 325 -11.88 -14.29 -10.46
C GLU A 325 -12.57 -14.40 -11.83
N ASP A 326 -11.86 -14.16 -12.94
CA ASP A 326 -12.50 -13.95 -14.26
C ASP A 326 -12.91 -15.22 -15.03
N ILE A 327 -12.56 -16.43 -14.59
CA ILE A 327 -12.88 -17.65 -15.36
C ILE A 327 -14.31 -18.16 -15.11
N ILE A 328 -14.94 -17.80 -13.99
CA ILE A 328 -16.30 -18.27 -13.64
C ILE A 328 -17.40 -17.24 -14.03
N ALA A 329 -17.03 -15.97 -14.20
CA ALA A 329 -17.98 -14.91 -14.56
C ALA A 329 -18.62 -15.09 -15.95
N ASP A 330 -17.97 -15.81 -16.87
CA ASP A 330 -18.44 -16.01 -18.25
C ASP A 330 -19.60 -17.02 -18.39
N ILE A 331 -19.99 -17.75 -17.34
CA ILE A 331 -21.04 -18.78 -17.41
C ILE A 331 -22.41 -18.28 -16.90
N HIS A 332 -22.45 -17.20 -16.10
CA HIS A 332 -23.69 -16.66 -15.52
C HIS A 332 -23.78 -15.14 -15.62
N ALA A 333 -23.67 -14.60 -16.84
CA ALA A 333 -23.63 -13.17 -17.10
C ALA A 333 -24.92 -12.37 -16.76
N ASP A 334 -25.96 -13.00 -16.20
CA ASP A 334 -27.23 -12.31 -15.87
C ASP A 334 -27.67 -12.42 -14.40
N ASP A 335 -26.93 -13.10 -13.52
CA ASP A 335 -27.26 -13.16 -12.09
C ASP A 335 -26.08 -12.70 -11.23
N ASN A 336 -26.30 -11.62 -10.47
CA ASN A 336 -25.35 -10.95 -9.56
C ASN A 336 -24.93 -11.80 -8.33
N HIS A 337 -24.66 -13.09 -8.49
CA HIS A 337 -24.24 -13.99 -7.42
C HIS A 337 -22.76 -14.35 -7.53
N SER A 338 -22.07 -14.21 -6.40
CA SER A 338 -20.67 -14.62 -6.23
C SER A 338 -20.51 -16.12 -6.42
N SER A 339 -19.45 -16.55 -7.11
CA SER A 339 -19.16 -17.97 -7.38
C SER A 339 -18.88 -18.81 -6.12
N THR A 340 -18.66 -18.15 -4.98
CA THR A 340 -18.51 -18.76 -3.66
C THR A 340 -19.84 -19.20 -3.00
N ASP A 341 -21.00 -18.85 -3.57
CA ASP A 341 -22.32 -19.12 -2.97
C ASP A 341 -23.12 -20.23 -3.67
N VAL A 342 -22.55 -20.95 -4.65
CA VAL A 342 -23.27 -22.03 -5.36
C VAL A 342 -23.30 -23.31 -4.50
N PRO A 343 -24.48 -23.81 -4.08
CA PRO A 343 -24.58 -25.06 -3.34
C PRO A 343 -24.03 -26.24 -4.18
N LEU A 344 -23.26 -27.14 -3.56
CA LEU A 344 -22.66 -28.34 -4.20
C LEU A 344 -23.62 -29.20 -5.04
N ARG A 345 -24.92 -29.11 -4.79
CA ARG A 345 -26.00 -29.80 -5.53
C ARG A 345 -26.32 -29.20 -6.89
N ASP A 346 -25.94 -27.94 -7.11
CA ASP A 346 -26.21 -27.18 -8.32
C ASP A 346 -24.98 -27.16 -9.26
N CYS A 347 -23.85 -27.78 -8.82
CA CYS A 347 -22.70 -28.05 -9.66
C CYS A 347 -22.99 -29.22 -10.62
N PRO A 348 -22.55 -29.16 -11.88
CA PRO A 348 -22.71 -30.27 -12.82
C PRO A 348 -22.03 -31.54 -12.27
N SER A 349 -22.75 -32.65 -12.23
CA SER A 349 -22.23 -33.92 -11.73
C SER A 349 -21.30 -34.56 -12.76
N PHE A 350 -20.02 -34.73 -12.39
CA PHE A 350 -19.03 -35.43 -13.19
C PHE A 350 -18.93 -36.89 -12.73
N THR A 351 -19.37 -37.84 -13.55
CA THR A 351 -19.37 -39.29 -13.27
C THR A 351 -18.25 -40.05 -13.98
N GLY A 352 -17.30 -39.35 -14.61
CA GLY A 352 -16.16 -39.94 -15.29
C GLY A 352 -14.98 -40.27 -14.37
N HIS A 353 -14.07 -41.13 -14.82
CA HIS A 353 -12.77 -41.30 -14.17
C HIS A 353 -11.86 -40.12 -14.51
N ILE A 354 -11.50 -39.31 -13.52
CA ILE A 354 -10.46 -38.29 -13.66
C ILE A 354 -9.13 -39.01 -13.86
N LYS A 355 -8.57 -38.91 -15.06
CA LYS A 355 -7.21 -39.36 -15.36
C LYS A 355 -6.32 -38.13 -15.49
N ILE A 356 -5.38 -37.99 -14.57
CA ILE A 356 -4.37 -36.94 -14.60
C ILE A 356 -3.26 -37.43 -15.52
N PHE A 357 -3.11 -36.79 -16.68
CA PHE A 357 -2.00 -37.05 -17.59
C PHE A 357 -1.02 -35.88 -17.52
N HIS A 358 0.17 -36.13 -16.97
CA HIS A 358 1.25 -35.16 -17.02
C HIS A 358 1.82 -35.15 -18.44
N SER A 359 1.58 -34.10 -19.21
CA SER A 359 2.13 -33.95 -20.57
C SER A 359 3.62 -33.60 -20.58
N ALA A 360 4.15 -33.07 -19.47
CA ALA A 360 5.58 -32.89 -19.22
C ALA A 360 5.85 -32.77 -17.71
N SER A 361 7.00 -33.30 -17.26
CA SER A 361 7.56 -33.04 -15.94
C SER A 361 8.88 -32.28 -16.12
N ALA A 362 8.98 -31.10 -15.52
CA ALA A 362 10.20 -30.29 -15.54
C ALA A 362 10.78 -30.21 -14.13
N THR A 363 11.97 -30.76 -13.94
CA THR A 363 12.74 -30.62 -12.70
C THR A 363 13.85 -29.59 -12.94
N PHE A 364 13.74 -28.42 -12.33
CA PHE A 364 14.79 -27.40 -12.37
C PHE A 364 15.63 -27.49 -11.09
N ILE A 365 16.94 -27.64 -11.26
CA ILE A 365 17.93 -27.47 -10.20
C ILE A 365 18.58 -26.11 -10.43
N ALA A 366 18.37 -25.17 -9.52
CA ALA A 366 19.05 -23.89 -9.55
C ALA A 366 20.45 -24.05 -8.91
N PRO A 367 21.55 -23.72 -9.62
CA PRO A 367 22.90 -23.73 -9.05
C PRO A 367 23.15 -22.41 -8.31
N SER A 368 22.39 -22.13 -7.26
CA SER A 368 22.67 -21.07 -6.29
C SER A 368 21.72 -21.21 -5.11
N ASP A 369 22.11 -22.02 -4.14
CA ASP A 369 21.56 -21.95 -2.78
C ASP A 369 22.46 -21.02 -1.93
N PRO A 370 22.10 -19.73 -1.86
CA PRO A 370 22.22 -18.99 -0.61
C PRO A 370 20.85 -18.46 -0.13
N SER A 371 19.74 -19.00 -0.63
CA SER A 371 18.38 -18.55 -0.25
C SER A 371 17.34 -19.67 -0.27
N GLY A 372 17.76 -20.93 -0.14
CA GLY A 372 16.88 -22.04 0.19
C GLY A 372 16.55 -22.07 1.68
N ILE A 373 15.61 -22.94 2.06
CA ILE A 373 15.16 -23.24 3.44
C ILE A 373 16.28 -23.71 4.39
N THR A 374 17.53 -23.75 3.93
CA THR A 374 18.74 -24.18 4.63
C THR A 374 19.82 -23.08 4.70
N GLY A 375 19.61 -21.89 4.14
CA GLY A 375 20.55 -20.77 4.21
C GLY A 375 20.35 -19.91 5.46
N MET A 376 21.32 -19.91 6.37
CA MET A 376 21.57 -18.85 7.35
C MET A 376 22.57 -17.85 6.79
#